data_AF-A0A352S2Q8-F1
#
_entry.id   AF-A0A352S2Q8-F1
#
_cell.length_a   1.000
_cell.length_b   1.000
_cell.length_c   1.000
_cell.angle_alpha   90.00
_cell.angle_beta   90.00
_cell.angle_gamma   90.00
#
_symmetry.space_group_name_H-M   'P 1'
#
loop_
_entity.id
_entity.type
_entity.pdbx_description
1 polymer ?
#
loop_
_entity_poly.entity_id
_entity_poly.type
_entity_poly.pdbx_seq_one_letter_code
_entity_poly.pdbx_strand_id
1 'polypeptide(L)' 'NKLSGEIGKIIRQPDVRSKLAGMGIEPSGAGPTELGNFQKSEVAKWANLIKVANIHLE' A
#
# COMPACT_ATOMS: atom_id res chain seq x y z
N ASN A 1 2.74 11.60 -12.26
CA ASN A 1 4.20 11.36 -12.22
C ASN A 1 4.50 10.17 -13.13
N LYS A 2 5.52 10.28 -14.02
CA LYS A 2 6.02 9.20 -14.89
C LYS A 2 6.23 7.87 -14.14
N LEU A 3 6.85 7.91 -12.96
CA LEU A 3 7.13 6.73 -12.14
C LEU A 3 5.86 5.92 -11.83
N SER A 4 4.81 6.59 -11.33
CA SER A 4 3.55 5.91 -11.00
C SER A 4 2.87 5.32 -12.23
N GLY A 5 2.94 6.01 -13.37
CA GLY A 5 2.44 5.48 -14.63
C GLY A 5 3.18 4.22 -15.08
N GLU A 6 4.51 4.21 -14.99
CA GLU A 6 5.32 3.04 -15.34
C GLU A 6 5.11 1.87 -14.37
N ILE A 7 5.02 2.13 -13.06
CA ILE A 7 4.68 1.10 -12.05
C ILE A 7 3.32 0.48 -12.37
N GLY A 8 2.32 1.31 -12.68
CA GLY A 8 0.99 0.84 -13.05
C GLY A 8 0.99 -0.05 -14.30
N LYS A 9 1.85 0.24 -15.29
CA LYS A 9 2.03 -0.63 -16.46
C LYS A 9 2.68 -1.97 -16.07
N ILE A 10 3.76 -1.93 -15.30
CA ILE A 10 4.50 -3.14 -14.87
C ILE A 10 3.60 -4.08 -14.08
N ILE A 11 2.84 -3.56 -13.10
CA ILE A 11 1.90 -4.36 -12.29
C ILE A 11 0.80 -5.00 -13.14
N ARG A 12 0.48 -4.42 -14.31
CA ARG A 12 -0.53 -4.99 -15.23
C ARG A 12 0.02 -6.10 -16.13
N GLN A 13 1.34 -6.25 -16.21
CA GLN A 13 1.96 -7.30 -17.03
C GLN A 13 1.60 -8.70 -16.48
N PRO A 14 1.19 -9.67 -17.33
CA PRO A 14 0.70 -10.97 -16.86
C PRO A 14 1.70 -11.76 -16.01
N ASP A 15 2.97 -11.75 -16.38
CA ASP A 15 4.07 -12.40 -15.67
C ASP A 15 4.29 -11.78 -14.28
N VAL A 16 4.27 -10.45 -14.20
CA VAL A 16 4.38 -9.72 -12.93
C VAL A 16 3.19 -10.01 -12.03
N ARG A 17 1.96 -9.97 -12.58
CA ARG A 17 0.75 -10.34 -11.83
C ARG A 17 0.83 -11.76 -11.29
N SER A 18 1.24 -12.71 -12.11
CA SER A 18 1.38 -14.12 -11.70
C SER A 18 2.41 -14.28 -10.58
N LYS A 19 3.53 -13.55 -10.65
CA LYS A 19 4.55 -13.58 -9.61
C LYS A 19 4.04 -12.99 -8.29
N LEU A 20 3.38 -11.83 -8.35
CA LEU A 20 2.78 -11.18 -7.17
C LEU A 20 1.72 -12.07 -6.53
N ALA A 21 0.82 -12.65 -7.33
CA ALA A 21 -0.18 -13.60 -6.86
C ALA A 21 0.46 -14.85 -6.22
N GLY A 22 1.54 -15.38 -6.79
CA GLY A 22 2.32 -16.49 -6.21
C GLY A 22 2.96 -16.16 -4.86
N MET A 23 3.14 -14.87 -4.53
CA MET A 23 3.61 -14.40 -3.23
C MET A 23 2.44 -14.03 -2.28
N GLY A 24 1.19 -14.25 -2.69
CA GLY A 24 0.00 -13.83 -1.93
C GLY A 24 -0.26 -12.33 -1.96
N ILE A 25 0.31 -11.59 -2.92
CA ILE A 25 0.18 -10.14 -3.04
C ILE A 25 -0.93 -9.81 -4.04
N GLU A 26 -1.91 -9.04 -3.58
CA GLU A 26 -2.91 -8.41 -4.44
C GLU A 26 -2.56 -6.93 -4.68
N PRO A 27 -2.26 -6.51 -5.92
CA PRO A 27 -1.93 -5.13 -6.20
C PRO A 27 -3.18 -4.24 -6.12
N SER A 28 -3.17 -3.23 -5.25
CA SER A 28 -4.31 -2.32 -5.05
C SER A 28 -4.68 -1.48 -6.29
N GLY A 29 -3.74 -1.26 -7.20
CA GLY A 29 -3.93 -0.37 -8.36
C GLY A 29 -4.05 1.11 -8.01
N ALA A 30 -3.87 1.49 -6.75
CA ALA A 30 -4.03 2.84 -6.25
C ALA A 30 -3.02 3.82 -6.89
N GLY A 31 -3.51 4.99 -7.27
CA GLY A 31 -2.68 6.10 -7.73
C GLY A 31 -1.95 6.81 -6.58
N PRO A 32 -1.03 7.74 -6.87
CA PRO A 32 -0.23 8.43 -5.85
C PRO A 32 -1.08 9.23 -4.84
N THR A 33 -2.17 9.85 -5.31
CA THR A 33 -3.10 10.59 -4.46
C THR A 33 -3.82 9.67 -3.50
N GLU A 34 -4.32 8.53 -4.00
CA GLU A 34 -5.02 7.53 -3.18
C GLU A 34 -4.07 6.89 -2.17
N LEU A 35 -2.84 6.58 -2.59
CA LEU A 35 -1.79 6.08 -1.70
C LEU A 35 -1.46 7.09 -0.60
N GLY A 36 -1.32 8.37 -0.94
CA GLY A 36 -1.06 9.43 0.04
C GLY A 36 -2.21 9.62 1.04
N ASN A 37 -3.46 9.51 0.57
CA ASN A 37 -4.63 9.56 1.43
C ASN A 37 -4.72 8.35 2.36
N PHE A 38 -4.49 7.15 1.82
CA PHE A 38 -4.44 5.90 2.58
C PHE A 38 -3.34 5.94 3.66
N GLN A 39 -2.13 6.39 3.32
CA GLN A 39 -1.05 6.50 4.29
C GLN A 39 -1.43 7.42 5.46
N LYS A 40 -2.05 8.57 5.17
CA LYS A 40 -2.51 9.51 6.21
C LYS A 40 -3.60 8.88 7.09
N SER A 41 -4.56 8.17 6.51
CA SER A 41 -5.62 7.51 7.29
C SER A 41 -5.08 6.39 8.16
N GLU A 42 -4.15 5.58 7.64
CA GLU A 42 -3.54 4.50 8.40
C GLU A 42 -2.70 5.05 9.55
N VAL A 43 -1.87 6.07 9.31
CA VAL A 43 -1.09 6.71 10.39
C VAL A 43 -2.01 7.22 11.50
N ALA A 44 -3.10 7.92 11.17
CA ALA A 44 -4.03 8.43 12.15
C ALA A 44 -4.73 7.30 12.95
N LYS A 45 -5.18 6.25 12.25
CA LYS A 45 -5.84 5.09 12.83
C LYS A 45 -4.92 4.35 13.81
N TRP A 46 -3.70 4.02 13.38
CA TRP A 46 -2.76 3.25 14.19
C TRP A 46 -2.21 4.09 15.35
N ALA A 47 -1.99 5.40 15.17
CA ALA A 47 -1.62 6.30 16.26
C ALA A 47 -2.69 6.35 17.36
N ASN A 48 -3.97 6.39 16.98
CA ASN A 48 -5.06 6.33 17.95
C ASN A 48 -5.08 4.98 18.69
N LEU A 49 -4.96 3.86 17.96
CA LEU A 49 -4.94 2.53 18.57
C LEU A 49 -3.81 2.38 19.59
N ILE A 50 -2.59 2.80 19.25
CA ILE A 50 -1.43 2.74 20.14
C ILE A 50 -1.69 3.48 21.45
N LYS A 51 -2.25 4.69 21.37
CA LYS A 51 -2.58 5.51 22.54
C LYS A 51 -3.66 4.85 23.41
N VAL A 52 -4.73 4.36 22.78
CA VAL A 52 -5.86 3.75 23.50
C VAL A 52 -5.46 2.43 24.16
N ALA A 53 -4.65 1.60 23.48
CA ALA A 53 -4.22 0.30 23.96
C ALA A 53 -2.93 0.35 24.78
N ASN A 54 -2.35 1.53 25.01
CA ASN A 54 -1.12 1.74 25.78
C ASN A 54 0.06 0.88 25.29
N ILE A 55 0.18 0.74 23.96
CA ILE A 55 1.20 -0.11 23.32
C ILE A 55 2.54 0.61 23.33
N HIS A 56 3.58 -0.08 23.79
CA HIS A 56 4.96 0.41 23.79
C HIS A 56 5.85 -0.58 23.03
N LEU A 57 6.87 -0.07 22.36
CA LEU A 57 7.96 -0.91 21.85
C LEU A 57 8.93 -1.18 23.01
N GLU A 58 9.44 -2.40 23.08
CA GLU A 58 10.52 -2.78 24.02
C GLU A 58 11.88 -2.20 23.58
#